data_AF-A0A0Q6SNG1-F1
#
_entry.id   AF-A0A0Q6SNG1-F1
#
_cell.length_a   1.000
_cell.length_b   1.000
_cell.length_c   1.000
_cell.angle_alpha   90.00
_cell.angle_beta   90.00
_cell.angle_gamma   90.00
#
_symmetry.space_group_name_H-M   'P 1'
#
loop_
_entity.id
_entity.type
_entity.pdbx_description
1 polymer ?
#
loop_
_entity_poly.entity_id
_entity_poly.type
_entity_poly.pdbx_seq_one_letter_code
_entity_poly.pdbx_strand_id
1 'polypeptide(L)'
;MSNTKKSYVIGDHFDAFITRQVETGRFNNASEVVRAGLRLLERDEVKLAELKRLIDEGLDDIAAGRVYEYESSEALLDDIINGKHDD
;
A
#
# COMPACT_ATOMS: atom_id res chain seq x y z
N MET A 1 -20.30 16.64 7.03
CA MET A 1 -19.58 15.55 7.72
C MET A 1 -19.82 15.68 9.22
N SER A 2 -20.27 14.63 9.90
CA SER A 2 -20.47 14.64 11.36
C SER A 2 -19.11 14.69 12.06
N ASN A 3 -18.86 15.70 12.90
CA ASN A 3 -17.68 15.75 13.76
C ASN A 3 -17.93 14.91 15.01
N THR A 4 -17.75 13.60 14.90
CA THR A 4 -17.94 12.66 16.02
C THR A 4 -16.66 12.61 16.86
N LYS A 5 -16.73 13.08 18.11
CA LYS A 5 -15.63 12.92 19.07
C LYS A 5 -15.60 11.50 19.60
N LYS A 6 -14.42 10.89 19.62
CA LYS A 6 -14.14 9.56 20.18
C LYS A 6 -12.90 9.65 21.07
N SER A 7 -12.87 8.90 22.16
CA SER A 7 -11.73 8.77 23.07
C SER A 7 -11.26 7.31 23.12
N TYR A 8 -9.97 7.11 23.28
CA TYR A 8 -9.33 5.80 23.30
C TYR A 8 -8.18 5.79 24.33
N VAL A 9 -7.86 4.62 24.87
CA VAL A 9 -6.66 4.41 25.69
C VAL A 9 -5.56 3.88 24.79
N ILE A 10 -4.42 4.59 24.75
CA ILE A 10 -3.31 4.29 23.82
C ILE A 10 -2.05 3.76 24.51
N GLY A 11 -1.96 3.86 25.83
CA GLY A 11 -0.78 3.42 26.60
C GLY A 11 0.44 4.33 26.45
N ASP A 12 1.39 4.18 27.39
CA ASP A 12 2.50 5.11 27.60
C ASP A 12 3.43 5.24 26.39
N HIS A 13 3.66 4.15 25.66
CA HIS A 13 4.52 4.15 24.49
C HIS A 13 4.00 5.10 23.40
N PHE A 14 2.71 5.00 23.07
CA PHE A 14 2.12 5.82 22.02
C PHE A 14 1.86 7.25 22.49
N ASP A 15 1.58 7.46 23.77
CA ASP A 15 1.52 8.81 24.35
C ASP A 15 2.86 9.54 24.21
N ALA A 16 3.96 8.89 24.58
CA ALA A 16 5.30 9.46 24.41
C ALA A 16 5.65 9.70 22.94
N PHE A 17 5.24 8.82 22.04
CA PHE A 17 5.41 9.02 20.60
C PHE A 17 4.65 10.26 20.11
N ILE A 18 3.36 10.37 20.43
CA ILE A 18 2.52 11.50 20.03
C ILE A 18 3.08 12.81 20.57
N THR A 19 3.47 12.84 21.84
CA THR A 19 4.08 14.01 22.49
C THR A 19 5.32 14.47 21.73
N ARG A 20 6.27 13.57 21.42
CA ARG A 20 7.45 13.92 20.61
C ARG A 20 7.08 14.46 19.22
N GLN A 21 6.08 13.87 18.56
CA GLN A 21 5.66 14.31 17.23
C GLN A 21 5.08 15.75 17.25
N VAL A 22 4.44 16.15 18.34
CA VAL A 22 3.91 17.50 18.54
C VAL A 22 5.01 18.47 18.96
N GLU A 23 5.86 18.09 19.92
CA GLU A 23 6.98 18.92 20.41
C GLU A 23 8.01 19.26 19.32
N THR A 24 8.25 18.33 18.39
CA THR A 24 9.11 18.56 17.23
C THR A 24 8.48 19.47 16.17
N GLY A 25 7.22 19.86 16.34
CA GLY A 25 6.48 20.72 15.42
C GLY A 25 6.02 20.02 14.14
N ARG A 26 6.17 18.69 14.03
CA ARG A 26 5.70 17.93 12.86
C ARG A 26 4.17 17.93 12.74
N PHE A 27 3.48 17.98 13.88
CA PHE A 27 2.03 18.06 13.96
C PHE A 27 1.59 19.07 15.02
N ASN A 28 0.44 19.71 14.82
CA ASN A 28 -0.04 20.76 15.73
C ASN A 28 -0.74 20.19 16.97
N ASN A 29 -1.23 18.95 16.90
CA ASN A 29 -1.97 18.31 17.99
C ASN A 29 -1.99 16.78 17.85
N ALA A 30 -2.30 16.10 18.95
CA ALA A 30 -2.41 14.64 19.00
C ALA A 30 -3.39 14.07 17.97
N SER A 31 -4.51 14.74 17.72
CA SER A 31 -5.52 14.26 16.77
C SER A 31 -4.99 14.22 15.33
N GLU A 32 -4.07 15.11 14.95
CA GLU A 32 -3.40 15.07 13.66
C GLU A 32 -2.45 13.87 13.54
N VAL A 33 -1.69 13.58 14.60
CA VAL A 33 -0.81 12.41 14.64
C VAL A 33 -1.62 11.12 14.47
N VAL A 34 -2.71 10.97 15.25
CA VAL A 34 -3.59 9.80 15.17
C VAL A 34 -4.19 9.67 13.78
N ARG A 35 -4.72 10.75 13.18
CA ARG A 35 -5.26 10.71 11.82
C ARG A 35 -4.19 10.35 10.78
N ALA A 36 -2.96 10.82 10.94
CA ALA A 36 -1.87 10.47 10.04
C ALA A 36 -1.51 8.98 10.14
N GLY A 37 -1.49 8.42 11.35
CA GLY A 37 -1.31 6.98 11.57
C GLY A 37 -2.42 6.15 10.94
N LEU A 38 -3.68 6.55 11.12
CA LEU A 38 -4.83 5.85 10.51
C LEU A 38 -4.81 5.90 8.98
N ARG A 39 -4.46 7.06 8.39
CA ARG A 39 -4.29 7.15 6.92
C ARG A 39 -3.17 6.28 6.38
N LEU A 40 -2.09 6.10 7.16
CA LEU A 40 -1.01 5.19 6.77
C LEU A 40 -1.50 3.75 6.80
N LEU A 41 -2.17 3.34 7.87
CA LEU A 41 -2.77 2.01 7.99
C LEU A 41 -3.74 1.72 6.84
N GLU A 42 -4.68 2.62 6.56
CA GLU A 42 -5.63 2.50 5.45
C GLU A 42 -4.93 2.32 4.10
N ARG A 43 -3.89 3.13 3.83
CA ARG A 43 -3.11 3.02 2.59
C ARG A 43 -2.42 1.66 2.48
N ASP A 44 -1.83 1.18 3.56
CA ASP A 44 -1.10 -0.09 3.56
C ASP A 44 -2.07 -1.27 3.38
N GLU A 45 -3.26 -1.21 3.98
CA GLU A 45 -4.34 -2.19 3.76
C GLU A 45 -4.81 -2.21 2.30
N VAL A 46 -5.03 -1.03 1.69
CA VAL A 46 -5.41 -0.93 0.27
C VAL A 46 -4.32 -1.51 -0.64
N LYS A 47 -3.05 -1.17 -0.40
CA LYS A 47 -1.93 -1.70 -1.17
C LYS A 47 -1.80 -3.22 -1.04
N LEU A 48 -2.01 -3.75 0.16
CA LEU A 48 -1.94 -5.19 0.40
C LEU A 48 -3.10 -5.92 -0.28
N ALA A 49 -4.31 -5.34 -0.26
CA ALA A 49 -5.46 -5.91 -0.94
C ALA A 49 -5.25 -5.96 -2.46
N GLU A 50 -4.76 -4.86 -3.06
CA GLU A 50 -4.43 -4.81 -4.49
C GLU A 50 -3.28 -5.77 -4.83
N LEU A 51 -2.26 -5.79 -3.97
CA LEU A 51 -1.29 -6.88 -3.75
C LEU A 51 -1.83 -8.26 -4.13
N LYS A 52 -2.72 -8.73 -3.27
CA LYS A 52 -3.30 -10.06 -3.34
C LYS A 52 -4.12 -10.24 -4.60
N ARG A 53 -4.92 -9.23 -4.98
CA ARG A 53 -5.75 -9.26 -6.19
C ARG A 53 -4.91 -9.49 -7.45
N LEU A 54 -3.79 -8.77 -7.60
CA LEU A 54 -2.90 -8.92 -8.76
C LEU A 54 -2.19 -10.29 -8.78
N ILE A 55 -1.85 -10.83 -7.61
CA ILE A 55 -1.29 -12.19 -7.51
C ILE A 55 -2.34 -13.21 -7.95
N ASP A 56 -3.56 -13.11 -7.44
CA ASP A 56 -4.66 -14.01 -7.80
C ASP A 56 -4.97 -13.94 -9.29
N GLU A 57 -5.01 -12.73 -9.88
CA GLU A 57 -5.16 -12.51 -11.32
C GLU A 57 -4.05 -13.21 -12.13
N GLY A 58 -2.78 -13.05 -11.74
CA GLY A 58 -1.67 -13.71 -12.40
C GLY A 58 -1.70 -15.24 -12.26
N LEU A 59 -2.17 -15.78 -11.14
CA LEU A 59 -2.37 -17.22 -10.95
C LEU A 59 -3.49 -17.75 -11.84
N ASP A 60 -4.59 -17.00 -11.98
CA ASP A 60 -5.70 -17.34 -12.88
C ASP A 60 -5.27 -17.28 -14.35
N ASP A 61 -4.42 -16.32 -14.73
CA ASP A 61 -3.80 -16.24 -16.06
C ASP A 61 -2.95 -17.47 -16.37
N ILE A 62 -2.08 -17.87 -15.43
CA ILE A 62 -1.27 -19.09 -15.55
C ILE A 62 -2.16 -20.33 -15.71
N ALA A 63 -3.17 -20.48 -14.86
CA ALA A 63 -4.08 -21.62 -14.90
C ALA A 63 -4.88 -21.70 -16.20
N ALA A 64 -5.19 -20.55 -16.80
CA ALA A 64 -5.90 -20.44 -18.07
C ALA A 64 -4.97 -20.48 -19.30
N GLY A 65 -3.65 -20.56 -19.11
CA GLY A 65 -2.66 -20.51 -20.20
C GLY A 65 -2.53 -19.14 -20.86
N ARG A 66 -2.98 -18.05 -20.20
CA ARG A 66 -2.77 -16.66 -20.65
C ARG A 66 -1.37 -16.19 -20.27
N VAL A 67 -0.37 -16.90 -20.76
CA VAL A 67 1.05 -16.67 -20.46
C VAL A 67 1.86 -16.66 -21.76
N TYR A 68 2.96 -15.91 -21.74
CA TYR A 68 3.94 -15.91 -22.81
C TYR A 68 5.18 -16.66 -22.33
N GLU A 69 5.59 -17.66 -23.09
CA GLU A 69 6.86 -18.35 -22.88
C GLU A 69 7.93 -17.70 -23.76
N TYR A 70 9.07 -17.37 -23.15
CA TYR A 70 10.21 -16.82 -23.87
C TYR A 70 11.36 -17.82 -23.80
N GLU A 71 12.00 -18.06 -24.95
CA GLU A 71 13.11 -19.01 -25.06
C GLU A 71 14.38 -18.52 -24.32
N SER A 72 14.48 -17.22 -24.05
CA SER A 72 15.59 -16.64 -23.29
C SER A 72 15.23 -15.31 -22.62
N SER A 73 16.06 -14.88 -21.67
CA SER A 73 15.96 -13.54 -21.05
C SER A 73 16.10 -12.41 -22.06
N GLU A 74 16.90 -12.60 -23.12
CA GLU A 74 17.09 -11.62 -24.18
C GLU A 74 15.82 -11.47 -25.04
N ALA A 75 15.11 -12.57 -25.31
CA ALA A 75 13.84 -12.54 -26.02
C ALA A 75 12.75 -11.83 -25.21
N LEU A 76 12.67 -12.08 -23.90
CA LEU A 76 11.80 -11.35 -22.99
C LEU A 76 12.14 -9.85 -22.96
N LEU A 77 13.44 -9.52 -22.87
CA LEU A 77 13.88 -8.13 -22.81
C LEU A 77 13.61 -7.37 -24.13
N ASP A 78 13.80 -8.02 -25.29
CA ASP A 78 13.45 -7.46 -26.59
C ASP A 78 11.96 -7.09 -26.65
N ASP A 79 11.10 -8.00 -26.18
CA ASP A 79 9.65 -7.78 -26.19
C ASP A 79 9.22 -6.65 -25.25
N ILE A 80 9.76 -6.57 -24.03
CA ILE A 80 9.46 -5.47 -23.09
C ILE A 80 9.88 -4.10 -23.66
N ILE A 81 11.02 -4.04 -24.35
CA ILE A 81 11.56 -2.78 -24.88
C ILE A 81 10.86 -2.36 -26.18
N ASN A 82 10.55 -3.32 -27.04
CA ASN A 82 10.08 -3.05 -28.41
C ASN A 82 8.58 -3.35 -28.62
N GLY A 83 7.87 -3.86 -27.60
CA GLY A 83 6.41 -4.00 -27.58
C GLY A 83 5.85 -4.78 -28.76
N LYS A 84 6.28 -6.03 -28.98
CA LYS A 84 5.84 -6.81 -30.14
C LYS A 84 4.43 -7.39 -30.00
N HIS A 85 3.74 -7.17 -28.89
CA HIS A 85 2.40 -7.68 -28.61
C HIS A 85 1.43 -6.57 -28.16
N ASP A 86 1.12 -5.65 -29.08
CA ASP A 86 -0.11 -4.85 -29.06
C ASP A 86 -1.05 -5.40 -30.15
N ASP A 87 -1.90 -6.36 -29.80
CA ASP A 87 -3.11 -6.78 -30.55
C ASP A 87 -4.25 -7.05 -29.55
#